data_AF-A0A847NNF2-F1
#
_entry.id   AF-A0A847NNF2-F1
#
_cell.length_a   1.000
_cell.length_b   1.000
_cell.length_c   1.000
_cell.angle_alpha   90.00
_cell.angle_beta   90.00
_cell.angle_gamma   90.00
#
_symmetry.space_group_name_H-M   'P 1'
#
loop_
_entity.id
_entity.type
_entity.pdbx_description
1 polymer ?
#
loop_
_entity_poly.entity_id
_entity_poly.type
_entity_poly.pdbx_seq_one_letter_code
_entity_poly.pdbx_strand_id
1 'polypeptide(L)'
;LRRSLPITDAIECERVLTKAVDIATKYKKLLSTMLIERDLVRVDDEKLNTYLNLYANDSSISMSEIQLKAVNRLFEIGYKNGFYPSKVDAFASLVPTEYQDFRNC
;
A
#
# COMPACT_ATOMS: atom_id res chain seq x y z
N LEU A 1 -22.70 6.45 -15.02
CA LEU A 1 -21.53 5.75 -14.45
C LEU A 1 -21.42 6.08 -12.97
N ARG A 2 -21.64 5.12 -12.06
CA ARG A 2 -21.20 5.28 -10.67
C ARG A 2 -19.68 5.12 -10.65
N ARG A 3 -18.96 6.18 -10.27
CA ARG A 3 -17.48 6.20 -10.14
C ARG A 3 -17.00 5.69 -8.77
N SER A 4 -17.91 5.16 -7.96
CA SER A 4 -17.63 4.66 -6.61
C SER A 4 -17.43 3.15 -6.66
N LEU A 5 -16.25 2.69 -6.24
CA LEU A 5 -15.99 1.29 -5.97
C LEU A 5 -16.89 0.82 -4.81
N PRO A 6 -17.65 -0.27 -4.94
CA PRO A 6 -18.36 -0.86 -3.81
C PRO A 6 -17.41 -1.16 -2.66
N ILE A 7 -17.87 -0.94 -1.41
CA ILE A 7 -17.00 -1.09 -0.24
C ILE A 7 -16.43 -2.50 -0.11
N THR A 8 -17.19 -3.52 -0.49
CA THR A 8 -16.73 -4.91 -0.52
C THR A 8 -15.62 -5.15 -1.53
N ASP A 9 -15.69 -4.49 -2.68
CA ASP A 9 -14.65 -4.62 -3.70
C ASP A 9 -13.39 -3.88 -3.24
N ALA A 10 -13.53 -2.74 -2.55
CA ALA A 10 -12.41 -2.03 -1.94
C ALA A 10 -11.68 -2.88 -0.89
N ILE A 11 -12.44 -3.55 -0.01
CA ILE A 11 -11.90 -4.47 1.02
C ILE A 11 -11.19 -5.65 0.36
N GLU A 12 -11.80 -6.28 -0.65
CA GLU A 12 -11.17 -7.39 -1.36
C GLU A 12 -9.91 -6.94 -2.12
N CYS A 13 -9.92 -5.76 -2.73
CA CYS A 13 -8.74 -5.17 -3.36
C CYS A 13 -7.61 -4.98 -2.35
N GLU A 14 -7.89 -4.37 -1.19
CA GLU A 14 -6.90 -4.21 -0.11
C GLU A 14 -6.33 -5.56 0.32
N ARG A 15 -7.19 -6.55 0.59
CA ARG A 15 -6.77 -7.91 0.98
C ARG A 15 -5.86 -8.56 -0.06
N VAL A 16 -6.20 -8.46 -1.34
CA VAL A 16 -5.41 -9.05 -2.44
C VAL A 16 -4.07 -8.33 -2.59
N LEU A 17 -4.05 -6.99 -2.50
CA LEU A 17 -2.83 -6.19 -2.59
C LEU A 17 -1.87 -6.50 -1.44
N THR A 18 -2.37 -6.51 -0.20
CA THR A 18 -1.58 -6.86 0.99
C THR A 18 -0.99 -8.27 0.87
N LYS A 19 -1.78 -9.23 0.39
CA LYS A 19 -1.30 -10.60 0.16
C LYS A 19 -0.26 -10.67 -0.96
N ALA A 20 -0.42 -9.90 -2.02
CA ALA A 20 0.56 -9.83 -3.11
C ALA A 20 1.91 -9.29 -2.61
N VAL A 21 1.89 -8.26 -1.76
CA VAL A 21 3.11 -7.72 -1.11
C VAL A 21 3.75 -8.75 -0.19
N ASP A 22 2.97 -9.46 0.63
CA ASP A 22 3.49 -10.52 1.51
C ASP A 22 4.19 -11.64 0.71
N ILE A 23 3.57 -12.12 -0.39
CA ILE A 23 4.15 -13.13 -1.27
C ILE A 23 5.42 -12.59 -1.96
N ALA A 24 5.39 -11.34 -2.46
CA ALA A 24 6.54 -10.72 -3.09
C ALA A 24 7.72 -10.57 -2.11
N THR A 25 7.45 -10.20 -0.86
CA THR A 25 8.43 -10.10 0.22
C THR A 25 9.04 -11.45 0.58
N LYS A 26 8.24 -12.52 0.62
CA LYS A 26 8.71 -13.88 0.91
C LYS A 26 9.53 -14.50 -0.22
N TYR A 27 9.17 -14.23 -1.47
CA TYR A 27 9.76 -14.87 -2.65
C TYR A 27 10.54 -13.89 -3.54
N LYS A 28 11.16 -12.85 -2.96
CA LYS A 28 11.89 -11.78 -3.69
C LYS A 28 12.83 -12.27 -4.77
N LYS A 29 13.64 -13.29 -4.46
CA LYS A 29 14.65 -13.82 -5.39
C LYS A 29 13.99 -14.41 -6.64
N LEU A 30 12.93 -15.20 -6.45
CA LEU A 30 12.15 -15.76 -7.55
C LEU A 30 11.46 -14.67 -8.36
N LEU A 31 10.92 -13.65 -7.69
CA LEU A 31 10.29 -12.51 -8.35
C LEU A 31 11.30 -11.71 -9.18
N SER A 32 12.49 -11.43 -8.67
CA SER A 32 13.58 -10.75 -9.38
C SER A 32 13.92 -11.47 -10.69
N THR A 33 14.16 -12.78 -10.61
CA THR A 33 14.45 -13.61 -11.78
C THR A 33 13.32 -13.57 -12.81
N MET A 34 12.07 -13.72 -12.37
CA MET A 34 10.90 -13.66 -13.25
C MET A 34 10.70 -12.30 -13.94
N LEU A 35 11.07 -11.20 -13.29
CA LEU A 35 10.95 -9.85 -13.84
C LEU A 35 12.00 -9.60 -14.93
N ILE A 36 13.23 -10.09 -14.72
CA ILE A 36 14.33 -10.01 -15.68
C ILE A 36 14.05 -10.91 -16.90
N GLU A 37 13.62 -12.16 -16.68
CA GLU A 37 13.32 -13.12 -17.75
C GLU A 37 12.22 -12.64 -18.72
N ARG A 38 11.29 -11.82 -18.24
CA ARG A 38 10.16 -11.30 -19.01
C ARG A 38 10.39 -9.89 -19.59
N ASP A 39 11.60 -9.35 -19.47
CA ASP A 39 11.95 -7.96 -19.86
C ASP A 39 11.01 -6.90 -19.24
N LEU A 40 10.47 -7.19 -18.05
CA LEU A 40 9.57 -6.25 -17.35
C LEU A 40 10.34 -5.15 -16.63
N VAL A 41 11.65 -5.34 -16.44
CA VAL A 41 12.50 -4.43 -15.69
C VAL A 41 13.86 -4.33 -16.36
N ARG A 42 14.33 -3.10 -16.59
CA ARG A 42 15.64 -2.78 -17.16
C ARG A 42 16.61 -2.26 -16.10
N VAL A 43 16.82 -3.05 -15.04
CA VAL A 43 17.87 -2.78 -14.05
C VAL A 43 18.71 -4.02 -13.82
N ASP A 44 19.97 -3.77 -13.46
CA ASP A 44 20.92 -4.80 -13.05
C ASP A 44 20.40 -5.58 -11.82
N ASP A 45 20.74 -6.87 -11.71
CA ASP A 45 20.21 -7.77 -10.67
C ASP A 45 20.55 -7.27 -9.25
N GLU A 46 21.73 -6.67 -9.04
CA GLU A 46 22.09 -6.09 -7.74
C GLU A 46 21.24 -4.87 -7.37
N LYS A 47 20.96 -4.01 -8.36
CA LYS A 47 20.10 -2.83 -8.17
C LYS A 47 18.66 -3.26 -7.91
N LEU A 48 18.15 -4.24 -8.66
CA LEU A 48 16.80 -4.76 -8.49
C LEU A 48 16.61 -5.36 -7.09
N ASN A 49 17.57 -6.14 -6.61
CA ASN A 49 17.54 -6.68 -5.25
C ASN A 49 17.53 -5.57 -4.19
N THR A 50 18.31 -4.50 -4.39
CA THR A 50 18.33 -3.34 -3.49
C THR A 50 16.97 -2.65 -3.44
N TYR A 51 16.35 -2.38 -4.60
CA TYR A 51 15.01 -1.78 -4.67
C TYR A 51 13.93 -2.67 -4.05
N LEU A 52 13.96 -3.98 -4.30
CA LEU A 52 13.03 -4.93 -3.69
C LEU A 52 13.20 -4.96 -2.16
N ASN A 53 14.40 -4.82 -1.63
CA ASN A 53 14.60 -4.78 -0.17
C ASN A 53 14.10 -3.47 0.47
N LEU A 54 14.14 -2.35 -0.26
CA LEU A 54 13.59 -1.07 0.20
C LEU A 54 12.06 -1.08 0.30
N TYR A 55 11.37 -1.70 -0.66
CA TYR A 55 9.90 -1.62 -0.78
C TYR A 55 9.14 -2.89 -0.42
N ALA A 56 9.79 -4.05 -0.39
CA ALA A 56 9.18 -5.33 -0.03
C ALA A 56 9.79 -5.83 1.28
N ASN A 57 9.79 -5.05 2.34
CA ASN A 57 10.19 -5.53 3.67
C ASN A 57 8.95 -5.76 4.55
N ASP A 58 9.13 -6.39 5.71
CA ASP A 58 7.99 -6.75 6.59
C ASP A 58 7.20 -5.53 7.05
N SER A 59 7.83 -4.35 7.14
CA SER A 59 7.18 -3.07 7.43
C SER A 59 6.48 -2.42 6.23
N SER A 60 6.54 -3.04 5.05
CA SER A 60 5.86 -2.61 3.82
C SER A 60 4.56 -3.37 3.56
N ILE A 61 4.25 -4.43 4.32
CA ILE A 61 3.01 -5.22 4.17
C ILE A 61 1.79 -4.38 4.57
N SER A 62 1.91 -3.63 5.67
CA SER A 62 0.87 -2.72 6.15
C SER A 62 1.51 -1.53 6.84
N MET A 63 0.90 -0.35 6.72
CA MET A 63 1.36 0.83 7.45
C MET A 63 1.17 0.65 8.95
N SER A 64 2.23 0.94 9.72
CA SER A 64 2.15 1.01 11.18
C SER A 64 1.47 2.30 11.64
N GLU A 65 1.00 2.31 12.88
CA GLU A 65 0.38 3.49 13.50
C GLU A 65 1.31 4.70 13.51
N ILE A 66 2.62 4.49 13.69
CA ILE A 66 3.63 5.56 13.67
C ILE A 66 3.73 6.17 12.26
N GLN A 67 3.70 5.34 11.21
CA GLN A 67 3.72 5.80 9.83
C GLN A 67 2.44 6.59 9.49
N LEU A 68 1.27 6.13 9.95
CA LEU A 68 0.01 6.86 9.78
C LEU A 68 0.03 8.22 10.51
N LYS A 69 0.56 8.28 11.73
CA LYS A 69 0.77 9.54 12.46
C LYS A 69 1.73 10.49 11.72
N ALA A 70 2.81 9.97 11.14
CA ALA A 70 3.74 10.76 10.34
C ALA A 70 3.06 11.33 9.08
N VAL A 71 2.24 10.54 8.40
CA VAL A 71 1.43 10.99 7.25
C VAL A 71 0.42 12.05 7.66
N ASN A 72 -0.26 11.88 8.80
CA ASN A 72 -1.14 12.91 9.35
C ASN A 72 -0.40 14.22 9.63
N ARG A 73 0.83 14.15 10.14
CA ARG A 73 1.66 15.34 10.34
C ARG A 73 2.00 16.02 9.01
N LEU A 74 2.30 15.25 7.97
CA LEU A 74 2.55 15.78 6.63
C LEU A 74 1.33 16.52 6.07
N PHE A 75 0.14 15.92 6.16
CA PHE A 75 -1.11 16.58 5.73
C PHE A 75 -1.42 17.82 6.56
N GLU A 76 -1.16 17.80 7.86
CA GLU A 76 -1.30 18.97 8.74
C GLU A 76 -0.39 20.13 8.30
N ILE A 77 0.86 19.85 7.94
CA ILE A 77 1.79 20.87 7.41
C ILE A 77 1.26 21.45 6.11
N GLY A 78 0.81 20.60 5.17
CA GLY A 78 0.22 21.07 3.91
C GLY A 78 -1.02 21.94 4.13
N TYR A 79 -1.89 21.55 5.06
CA TYR A 79 -3.09 22.33 5.41
C TYR A 79 -2.72 23.70 6.01
N LYS A 80 -1.76 23.75 6.94
CA LYS A 80 -1.30 25.01 7.55
C LYS A 80 -0.68 25.98 6.54
N ASN A 81 -0.08 25.46 5.48
CA ASN A 81 0.50 26.25 4.39
C ASN A 81 -0.52 26.55 3.27
N GLY A 82 -1.80 26.22 3.45
CA GLY A 82 -2.86 26.49 2.47
C GLY A 82 -2.83 25.58 1.23
N PHE A 83 -2.04 24.50 1.23
CA PHE A 83 -1.99 23.54 0.11
C PHE A 83 -3.25 22.69 0.02
N TYR A 84 -3.84 22.34 1.17
CA TYR A 84 -5.10 21.60 1.24
C TYR A 84 -6.23 22.52 1.72
N PRO A 85 -7.43 22.45 1.12
CA PRO A 85 -8.58 23.27 1.53
C PRO A 85 -9.16 22.84 2.88
N SER A 86 -8.94 21.58 3.28
CA SER A 86 -9.42 21.00 4.52
C SER A 86 -8.37 20.10 5.15
N LYS A 87 -8.45 19.89 6.46
CA LYS A 87 -7.62 18.92 7.16
C LYS A 87 -7.95 17.51 6.65
N VAL A 88 -6.93 16.78 6.22
CA VAL A 88 -7.03 15.37 5.84
C VAL A 88 -6.59 14.53 7.04
N ASP A 89 -7.38 13.50 7.36
CA ASP A 89 -7.01 12.48 8.34
C ASP A 89 -6.78 11.15 7.63
N ALA A 90 -5.54 10.67 7.71
CA ALA A 90 -5.09 9.43 7.12
C ALA A 90 -5.86 8.23 7.70
N PHE A 91 -6.17 8.21 9.00
CA PHE A 91 -6.89 7.10 9.63
C PHE A 91 -8.33 7.01 9.12
N ALA A 92 -9.01 8.15 9.01
CA ALA A 92 -10.37 8.23 8.48
C ALA A 92 -10.44 7.95 6.96
N SER A 93 -9.30 7.91 6.27
CA SER A 93 -9.20 7.66 4.83
C SER A 93 -8.84 6.21 4.49
N LEU A 94 -8.65 5.35 5.50
CA LEU A 94 -8.41 3.92 5.31
C LEU A 94 -9.71 3.20 4.88
N VAL A 95 -9.55 2.05 4.21
CA VAL A 95 -10.68 1.20 3.86
C VAL A 95 -11.26 0.60 5.15
N PRO A 96 -12.57 0.72 5.40
CA PRO A 96 -13.17 0.24 6.64
C PRO A 96 -13.45 -1.27 6.54
N THR A 97 -12.41 -2.07 6.81
CA THR A 97 -12.44 -3.55 6.74
C THR A 97 -13.47 -4.18 7.68
N GLU A 98 -13.79 -3.50 8.78
CA GLU A 98 -14.82 -3.88 9.78
C GLU A 98 -16.20 -4.13 9.15
N TYR A 99 -16.51 -3.51 8.00
CA TYR A 99 -17.78 -3.74 7.27
C TYR A 99 -17.98 -5.20 6.84
N GLN A 100 -16.91 -5.96 6.67
CA GLN A 100 -17.00 -7.38 6.30
C GLN A 100 -17.60 -8.22 7.42
N ASP A 101 -17.31 -7.88 8.67
CA ASP A 101 -17.83 -8.58 9.85
C ASP A 101 -19.33 -8.29 10.03
N PHE A 102 -19.74 -7.02 9.91
CA PHE A 102 -21.15 -6.63 10.02
C PHE A 102 -22.06 -7.23 8.96
N ARG A 103 -21.53 -7.58 7.78
CA ARG A 103 -22.33 -8.15 6.67
C ARG A 103 -22.51 -9.66 6.76
N ASN A 104 -21.63 -10.35 7.48
CA ASN A 104 -21.62 -11.81 7.62
C ASN A 104 -22.09 -12.30 9.01
N CYS A 105 -22.66 -11.40 9.81
CA CYS A 105 -23.38 -11.71 11.06
C CYS A 105 -24.76 -12.30 10.80
#